data_AF-A0A2H3GE63-F1
#
_entry.id   AF-A0A2H3GE63-F1
#
_cell.length_a   1.000
_cell.length_b   1.000
_cell.length_c   1.000
_cell.angle_alpha   90.00
_cell.angle_beta   90.00
_cell.angle_gamma   90.00
#
_symmetry.space_group_name_H-M   'P 1'
#
loop_
_entity.id
_entity.type
_entity.pdbx_description
1 polymer ?
#
loop_
_entity_poly.entity_id
_entity_poly.type
_entity_poly.pdbx_seq_one_letter_code
_entity_poly.pdbx_strand_id
1 'polypeptide(L)'
;MSAIRGFLNVFKARSVPVPAGRIINLKPLSDSTSNTRVGTAFLERCNPFRDIPNDARLENTLCEVRYIDRTLRDLMVPTSLPGDDYNLCSKLLRSLETRRDLTWLVLRETDIRDTVSAIARRGGRRAPIPDEPHDLHSRVKALERHWSALEKCHTKLREWDPKYATQPQPPLLEGQEAYDLELNDEQATHAEIEYREWRSDRDRKVSYLKLNPPEPSAFVPVERRDIQTDETWNILPTSKGHYGKRLLPVWTPILFQEVPLDWENPQGPLLSTRAERRRRDQFRRRENNRREKKYEFQKQLRQQMSEA
;
A
#
# COMPACT_ATOMS: atom_id res chain seq x y z
N MET A 1 4.64 -2.44 35.80
CA MET A 1 5.97 -2.01 36.29
C MET A 1 7.03 -2.79 35.49
N SER A 2 7.15 -2.61 34.18
CA SER A 2 7.84 -1.54 33.42
C SER A 2 9.34 -1.44 33.69
N ALA A 3 10.15 -2.09 32.83
CA ALA A 3 11.54 -1.70 32.58
C ALA A 3 12.03 -2.24 31.22
N ILE A 4 12.28 -1.31 30.30
CA ILE A 4 13.48 -1.19 29.45
C ILE A 4 13.87 -2.42 28.62
N ARG A 5 13.56 -2.38 27.31
CA ARG A 5 14.49 -2.83 26.25
C ARG A 5 14.49 -1.84 25.11
N GLY A 6 15.53 -1.02 25.09
CA GLY A 6 15.88 -0.15 23.98
C GLY A 6 17.29 -0.46 23.51
N PHE A 7 17.41 -0.52 22.19
CA PHE A 7 18.49 0.04 21.36
C PHE A 7 19.88 -0.62 21.24
N LEU A 8 20.24 -0.74 19.95
CA LEU A 8 21.56 -0.78 19.29
C LEU A 8 22.21 -2.14 19.04
N ASN A 9 22.30 -2.47 17.73
CA ASN A 9 23.59 -2.72 17.08
C ASN A 9 23.49 -2.47 15.56
N VAL A 10 23.88 -1.26 15.17
CA VAL A 10 24.52 -0.96 13.88
C VAL A 10 25.95 -0.58 14.27
N PHE A 11 26.91 -1.40 13.86
CA PHE A 11 28.30 -1.09 13.46
C PHE A 11 29.16 -2.35 13.58
N LYS A 12 29.41 -3.00 12.44
CA LYS A 12 30.74 -3.54 12.10
C LYS A 12 30.75 -3.91 10.61
N ALA A 13 31.50 -3.14 9.84
CA ALA A 13 31.90 -3.48 8.50
C ALA A 13 32.99 -4.57 8.54
N ARG A 14 32.99 -5.40 7.48
CA ARG A 14 33.93 -6.46 7.07
C ARG A 14 33.72 -7.90 7.61
N SER A 15 33.42 -8.74 6.61
CA SER A 15 33.62 -10.19 6.44
C SER A 15 32.52 -11.19 6.88
N VAL A 16 32.24 -12.06 5.89
CA VAL A 16 31.50 -13.33 5.82
C VAL A 16 30.01 -13.23 5.44
N PRO A 17 29.54 -13.95 4.38
CA PRO A 17 28.16 -13.87 3.91
C PRO A 17 27.26 -14.61 4.89
N VAL A 18 26.31 -13.89 5.49
CA VAL A 18 25.25 -14.51 6.29
C VAL A 18 24.18 -15.03 5.32
N PRO A 19 23.80 -16.31 5.39
CA PRO A 19 22.84 -16.89 4.47
C PRO A 19 21.48 -16.19 4.58
N ALA A 20 20.90 -15.88 3.41
CA ALA A 20 19.55 -15.37 3.28
C ALA A 20 18.57 -16.36 3.90
N GLY A 21 18.07 -16.06 5.10
CA GLY A 21 17.23 -17.00 5.82
C GLY A 21 17.01 -16.61 7.27
N ARG A 22 16.49 -15.41 7.53
CA ARG A 22 15.85 -15.14 8.82
C ARG A 22 14.64 -14.22 8.62
N ILE A 23 13.60 -14.85 8.08
CA ILE A 23 12.24 -14.35 8.13
C ILE A 23 11.92 -14.08 9.61
N ILE A 24 11.59 -12.83 9.94
CA ILE A 24 10.96 -12.51 11.20
C ILE A 24 9.62 -13.23 11.16
N ASN A 25 9.51 -14.35 11.88
CA ASN A 25 8.25 -15.05 12.08
C ASN A 25 7.31 -14.12 12.84
N LEU A 26 6.50 -13.35 12.09
CA LEU A 26 5.28 -12.76 12.60
C LEU A 26 4.37 -13.94 12.96
N LYS A 27 4.19 -14.18 14.25
CA LYS A 27 3.21 -15.15 14.75
C LYS A 27 1.87 -14.88 14.05
N PRO A 28 1.28 -15.86 13.36
CA PRO A 28 -0.04 -15.68 12.76
C PRO A 28 -1.05 -15.44 13.88
N LEU A 29 -1.80 -14.34 13.78
CA LEU A 29 -3.04 -14.13 14.52
C LEU A 29 -4.16 -14.85 13.77
N SER A 30 -4.14 -16.18 13.75
CA SER A 30 -5.24 -17.02 13.29
C SER A 30 -5.05 -18.45 13.77
N ASP A 31 -6.16 -19.17 13.98
CA ASP A 31 -6.20 -20.59 14.36
C ASP A 31 -5.09 -21.41 13.70
N SER A 32 -4.06 -21.76 14.47
CA SER A 32 -2.93 -22.60 14.06
C SER A 32 -3.32 -24.08 13.89
N THR A 33 -4.61 -24.38 13.79
CA THR A 33 -5.19 -25.71 13.62
C THR A 33 -5.95 -25.88 12.30
N SER A 34 -6.13 -24.81 11.51
CA SER A 34 -6.84 -24.92 10.25
C SER A 34 -5.88 -25.24 9.09
N ASN A 35 -5.52 -26.52 8.94
CA ASN A 35 -5.15 -27.09 7.64
C ASN A 35 -6.39 -27.11 6.70
N THR A 36 -7.07 -25.97 6.56
CA THR A 36 -8.22 -25.82 5.67
C THR A 36 -7.68 -25.67 4.26
N ARG A 37 -7.31 -26.80 3.65
CA ARG A 37 -7.10 -26.86 2.20
C ARG A 37 -8.41 -26.51 1.53
N VAL A 38 -8.42 -25.38 0.83
CA VAL A 38 -9.57 -24.93 0.05
C VAL A 38 -9.48 -25.52 -1.35
N GLY A 39 -10.63 -25.91 -1.92
CA GLY A 39 -10.68 -26.46 -3.27
C GLY A 39 -10.37 -25.43 -4.35
N THR A 40 -10.01 -25.90 -5.54
CA THR A 40 -9.69 -25.04 -6.72
C THR A 40 -10.82 -24.07 -7.05
N ALA A 41 -12.08 -24.52 -7.01
CA ALA A 41 -13.24 -23.66 -7.27
C ALA A 41 -13.37 -22.48 -6.27
N PHE A 42 -12.95 -22.66 -5.01
CA PHE A 42 -12.93 -21.57 -4.04
C PHE A 42 -11.83 -20.56 -4.39
N LEU A 43 -10.63 -21.07 -4.71
CA LEU A 43 -9.49 -20.24 -5.09
C LEU A 43 -9.81 -19.42 -6.34
N GLU A 44 -10.38 -20.01 -7.38
CA GLU A 44 -10.78 -19.30 -8.60
C GLU A 44 -11.78 -18.17 -8.32
N ARG A 45 -12.77 -18.43 -7.45
CA ARG A 45 -13.82 -17.45 -7.16
C ARG A 45 -13.36 -16.32 -6.25
N CYS A 46 -12.51 -16.62 -5.27
CA CYS A 46 -11.99 -15.66 -4.30
C CYS A 46 -10.61 -15.09 -4.66
N ASN A 47 -10.07 -15.41 -5.85
CA ASN A 47 -8.75 -14.93 -6.27
C ASN A 47 -8.76 -13.39 -6.35
N PRO A 48 -7.94 -12.69 -5.54
CA PRO A 48 -7.85 -11.24 -5.59
C PRO A 48 -7.03 -10.73 -6.78
N PHE A 49 -6.26 -11.59 -7.45
CA PHE A 49 -5.38 -11.23 -8.56
C PHE A 49 -6.17 -11.19 -9.86
N ARG A 50 -6.80 -10.04 -10.10
CA ARG A 50 -7.65 -9.78 -11.27
C ARG A 50 -7.06 -8.70 -12.16
N ASP A 51 -7.50 -8.63 -13.40
CA ASP A 51 -7.11 -7.53 -14.28
C ASP A 51 -7.75 -6.25 -13.77
N ILE A 52 -7.03 -5.14 -13.90
CA ILE A 52 -7.65 -3.82 -13.74
C ILE A 52 -8.58 -3.61 -14.94
N PRO A 53 -9.85 -3.19 -14.74
CA PRO A 53 -10.75 -2.87 -15.83
C PRO A 53 -10.12 -1.91 -16.83
N ASN A 54 -10.37 -2.13 -18.12
CA ASN A 54 -9.93 -1.24 -19.18
C ASN A 54 -10.82 0.01 -19.22
N ASP A 55 -10.58 0.93 -18.29
CA ASP A 55 -11.28 2.21 -18.15
C ASP A 55 -10.24 3.34 -18.05
N ALA A 56 -10.22 4.22 -19.05
CA ALA A 56 -9.27 5.34 -19.11
C ALA A 56 -9.34 6.25 -17.89
N ARG A 57 -10.53 6.44 -17.29
CA ARG A 57 -10.66 7.28 -16.08
C ARG A 57 -9.95 6.61 -14.91
N LEU A 58 -10.19 5.32 -14.70
CA LEU A 58 -9.54 4.53 -13.65
C LEU A 58 -8.01 4.50 -13.84
N GLU A 59 -7.53 4.34 -15.07
CA GLU A 59 -6.10 4.35 -15.36
C GLU A 59 -5.45 5.70 -15.04
N ASN A 60 -6.11 6.81 -15.38
CA ASN A 60 -5.65 8.15 -15.01
C ASN A 60 -5.63 8.34 -13.49
N THR A 61 -6.68 7.92 -12.77
CA THR A 61 -6.72 7.99 -11.30
C THR A 61 -5.59 7.16 -10.69
N LEU A 62 -5.34 5.94 -11.19
CA LEU A 62 -4.24 5.10 -10.72
C LEU A 62 -2.87 5.75 -10.96
N CYS A 63 -2.64 6.30 -12.15
CA CYS A 63 -1.41 7.00 -12.49
C CYS A 63 -1.14 8.15 -11.52
N GLU A 64 -2.12 9.03 -11.33
CA GLU A 64 -1.98 10.21 -10.47
C GLU A 64 -1.84 9.83 -8.99
N VAL A 65 -2.65 8.91 -8.47
CA VAL A 65 -2.56 8.50 -7.05
C VAL A 65 -1.23 7.79 -6.76
N ARG A 66 -0.68 7.03 -7.73
CA ARG A 66 0.67 6.45 -7.58
C ARG A 66 1.75 7.53 -7.55
N TYR A 67 1.62 8.57 -8.37
CA TYR A 67 2.51 9.72 -8.29
C TYR A 67 2.41 10.40 -6.91
N ILE A 68 1.19 10.66 -6.42
CA ILE A 68 0.96 11.22 -5.08
C ILE A 68 1.62 10.34 -3.99
N ASP A 69 1.43 9.01 -4.04
CA ASP A 69 2.05 8.06 -3.10
C ASP A 69 3.57 8.21 -3.08
N ARG A 70 4.20 8.15 -4.25
CA ARG A 70 5.66 8.25 -4.39
C ARG A 70 6.19 9.57 -3.88
N THR A 71 5.60 10.67 -4.32
CA THR A 71 6.04 12.01 -3.93
C THR A 71 5.86 12.24 -2.42
N LEU A 72 4.70 11.89 -1.84
CA LEU A 72 4.49 12.06 -0.39
C LEU A 72 5.40 11.14 0.43
N ARG A 73 5.61 9.89 0.00
CA ARG A 73 6.54 8.96 0.65
C ARG A 73 7.97 9.52 0.63
N ASP A 74 8.42 9.96 -0.54
CA ASP A 74 9.76 10.49 -0.75
C ASP A 74 9.98 11.85 -0.09
N LEU A 75 8.95 12.67 0.10
CA LEU A 75 9.06 13.95 0.78
C LEU A 75 8.90 13.80 2.30
N MET A 76 7.94 13.01 2.79
CA MET A 76 7.54 13.07 4.20
C MET A 76 7.97 11.87 5.06
N VAL A 77 8.38 10.73 4.48
CA VAL A 77 8.75 9.52 5.24
C VAL A 77 10.28 9.31 5.28
N PRO A 78 10.90 9.02 6.44
CA PRO A 78 10.32 8.99 7.80
C PRO A 78 10.13 10.40 8.42
N THR A 79 10.74 11.42 7.81
CA THR A 79 10.58 12.84 8.13
C THR A 79 10.74 13.67 6.85
N SER A 80 10.20 14.88 6.81
CA SER A 80 10.59 15.88 5.81
C SER A 80 11.95 16.49 6.14
N LEU A 81 12.57 17.10 5.14
CA LEU A 81 13.80 17.88 5.24
C LEU A 81 13.48 19.38 5.15
N PRO A 82 14.29 20.25 5.78
CA PRO A 82 14.20 21.69 5.55
C PRO A 82 14.37 22.01 4.07
N GLY A 83 13.51 22.90 3.53
CA GLY A 83 13.51 23.27 2.12
C GLY A 83 12.77 22.32 1.18
N ASP A 84 12.12 21.27 1.70
CA ASP A 84 11.18 20.49 0.92
C ASP A 84 9.99 21.35 0.45
N ASP A 85 9.41 20.98 -0.70
CA ASP A 85 8.26 21.68 -1.26
C ASP A 85 6.96 21.32 -0.52
N TYR A 86 6.73 22.00 0.60
CA TYR A 86 5.52 21.83 1.41
C TYR A 86 4.25 22.32 0.69
N ASN A 87 4.37 23.24 -0.27
CA ASN A 87 3.24 23.68 -1.09
C ASN A 87 2.76 22.53 -1.98
N LEU A 88 3.69 21.81 -2.63
CA LEU A 88 3.37 20.62 -3.39
C LEU A 88 2.71 19.56 -2.49
N CYS A 89 3.29 19.23 -1.34
CA CYS A 89 2.67 18.31 -0.38
C CYS A 89 1.23 18.72 -0.01
N SER A 90 1.00 20.02 0.21
CA SER A 90 -0.33 20.56 0.54
C SER A 90 -1.35 20.35 -0.59
N LYS A 91 -0.95 20.57 -1.85
CA LYS A 91 -1.77 20.32 -3.05
C LYS A 91 -2.07 18.84 -3.24
N LEU A 92 -1.06 17.97 -3.13
CA LEU A 92 -1.22 16.53 -3.25
C LEU A 92 -2.18 15.98 -2.19
N LEU A 93 -2.07 16.43 -0.94
CA LEU A 93 -3.02 16.07 0.11
C LEU A 93 -4.42 16.62 -0.17
N ARG A 94 -4.55 17.85 -0.68
CA ARG A 94 -5.86 18.43 -0.99
C ARG A 94 -6.59 17.64 -2.08
N SER A 95 -5.86 17.16 -3.10
CA SER A 95 -6.39 16.22 -4.08
C SER A 95 -6.97 14.99 -3.38
N LEU A 96 -6.19 14.28 -2.56
CA LEU A 96 -6.67 13.09 -1.83
C LEU A 96 -7.87 13.34 -0.90
N GLU A 97 -7.91 14.50 -0.25
CA GLU A 97 -8.96 14.88 0.72
C GLU A 97 -10.33 15.13 0.07
N THR A 98 -10.34 15.59 -1.18
CA THR A 98 -11.56 16.04 -1.90
C THR A 98 -11.96 15.10 -3.04
N ARG A 99 -11.06 14.20 -3.46
CA ARG A 99 -11.22 13.33 -4.62
C ARG A 99 -12.34 12.31 -4.44
N ARG A 100 -13.16 12.17 -5.50
CA ARG A 100 -14.40 11.36 -5.52
C ARG A 100 -14.34 10.12 -6.40
N ASP A 101 -13.21 9.84 -7.03
CA ASP A 101 -12.99 8.70 -7.93
C ASP A 101 -12.13 7.59 -7.28
N LEU A 102 -11.75 7.75 -6.01
CA LEU A 102 -10.98 6.74 -5.27
C LEU A 102 -11.85 5.50 -5.01
N THR A 103 -11.61 4.42 -5.73
CA THR A 103 -12.23 3.11 -5.45
C THR A 103 -11.35 2.28 -4.50
N TRP A 104 -11.89 1.19 -3.96
CA TRP A 104 -11.09 0.27 -3.15
C TRP A 104 -9.93 -0.34 -3.94
N LEU A 105 -10.08 -0.51 -5.26
CA LEU A 105 -9.00 -0.93 -6.15
C LEU A 105 -7.87 0.10 -6.17
N VAL A 106 -8.18 1.38 -6.37
CA VAL A 106 -7.17 2.44 -6.38
C VAL A 106 -6.42 2.48 -5.05
N LEU A 107 -7.14 2.46 -3.93
CA LEU A 107 -6.54 2.50 -2.60
C LEU A 107 -5.62 1.30 -2.31
N ARG A 108 -5.89 0.13 -2.92
CA ARG A 108 -5.08 -1.09 -2.75
C ARG A 108 -3.87 -1.13 -3.68
N GLU A 109 -4.03 -0.75 -4.95
CA GLU A 109 -3.00 -0.89 -5.98
C GLU A 109 -1.92 0.21 -5.92
N THR A 110 -2.21 1.33 -5.24
CA THR A 110 -1.30 2.49 -5.17
C THR A 110 -0.48 2.59 -3.89
N ASP A 111 -0.72 1.73 -2.88
CA ASP A 111 -0.11 1.80 -1.54
C ASP A 111 -0.28 3.15 -0.81
N ILE A 112 -1.08 4.09 -1.33
CA ILE A 112 -1.21 5.44 -0.79
C ILE A 112 -1.67 5.44 0.67
N ARG A 113 -2.49 4.45 1.05
CA ARG A 113 -2.95 4.27 2.44
C ARG A 113 -1.80 4.00 3.39
N ASP A 114 -0.84 3.18 2.98
CA ASP A 114 0.33 2.86 3.79
C ASP A 114 1.25 4.07 3.95
N THR A 115 1.43 4.85 2.89
CA THR A 115 2.16 6.12 2.95
C THR A 115 1.49 7.13 3.88
N VAL A 116 0.18 7.35 3.73
CA VAL A 116 -0.60 8.25 4.61
C VAL A 116 -0.52 7.78 6.06
N SER A 117 -0.65 6.47 6.32
CA SER A 117 -0.48 5.87 7.64
C SER A 117 0.92 6.08 8.22
N ALA A 118 1.97 5.90 7.40
CA ALA A 118 3.35 6.13 7.83
C ALA A 118 3.60 7.60 8.21
N ILE A 119 3.06 8.55 7.43
CA ILE A 119 3.18 9.99 7.70
C ILE A 119 2.36 10.39 8.94
N ALA A 120 1.17 9.82 9.14
CA ALA A 120 0.30 10.07 10.30
C ALA A 120 0.91 9.61 11.63
N ARG A 121 1.77 8.58 11.60
CA ARG A 121 2.48 8.04 12.79
C ARG A 121 3.67 8.88 13.25
N ARG A 122 4.05 9.93 12.50
CA ARG A 122 5.07 10.91 12.91
C ARG A 122 4.50 11.83 14.02
N GLY A 123 5.31 12.79 14.47
CA GLY A 123 4.90 13.86 15.40
C GLY A 123 4.92 13.48 16.88
N GLY A 124 5.70 12.46 17.26
CA GLY A 124 5.90 12.06 18.67
C GLY A 124 7.37 12.01 19.05
N ARG A 125 7.70 11.80 20.34
CA ARG A 125 9.10 11.76 20.84
C ARG A 125 10.03 10.84 20.04
N ARG A 126 9.51 9.72 19.53
CA ARG A 126 10.28 8.74 18.73
C ARG A 126 10.34 9.08 17.23
N ALA A 127 9.51 9.97 16.75
CA ALA A 127 9.45 10.39 15.35
C ALA A 127 9.09 11.88 15.30
N PRO A 128 9.98 12.77 15.79
CA PRO A 128 9.75 14.20 15.72
C PRO A 128 9.63 14.63 14.26
N ILE A 129 8.84 15.68 14.04
CA ILE A 129 8.71 16.34 12.75
C ILE A 129 9.31 17.74 12.86
N PRO A 130 9.93 18.27 11.80
CA PRO A 130 10.27 19.69 11.75
C PRO A 130 8.98 20.53 11.70
N ASP A 131 9.15 21.85 11.75
CA ASP A 131 8.04 22.77 11.50
C ASP A 131 7.60 22.63 10.04
N GLU A 132 6.37 22.12 9.85
CA GLU A 132 5.75 21.86 8.54
C GLU A 132 4.56 22.82 8.38
N PRO A 133 4.55 23.74 7.39
CA PRO A 133 3.43 24.67 7.18
C PRO A 133 2.17 23.94 6.68
N HIS A 134 1.04 24.65 6.54
CA HIS A 134 -0.25 24.13 6.02
C HIS A 134 -0.88 23.00 6.83
N ASP A 135 -0.50 22.87 8.09
CA ASP A 135 -1.00 21.85 9.01
C ASP A 135 -0.91 20.42 8.45
N LEU A 136 0.09 20.13 7.60
CA LEU A 136 0.21 18.89 6.82
C LEU A 136 0.04 17.65 7.69
N HIS A 137 0.72 17.59 8.83
CA HIS A 137 0.63 16.45 9.72
C HIS A 137 -0.77 16.22 10.30
N SER A 138 -1.50 17.29 10.63
CA SER A 138 -2.87 17.18 11.16
C SER A 138 -3.85 16.70 10.09
N ARG A 139 -3.71 17.22 8.88
CA ARG A 139 -4.47 16.84 7.67
C ARG A 139 -4.28 15.37 7.33
N VAL A 140 -3.02 14.91 7.32
CA VAL A 140 -2.70 13.51 7.11
C VAL A 140 -3.31 12.61 8.19
N LYS A 141 -3.28 13.02 9.47
CA LYS A 141 -3.95 12.28 10.55
C LYS A 141 -5.46 12.19 10.35
N ALA A 142 -6.10 13.26 9.88
CA ALA A 142 -7.53 13.24 9.58
C ALA A 142 -7.85 12.28 8.42
N LEU A 143 -7.05 12.34 7.34
CA LEU A 143 -7.20 11.45 6.19
C LEU A 143 -6.95 9.97 6.55
N GLU A 144 -5.92 9.68 7.35
CA GLU A 144 -5.65 8.33 7.86
C GLU A 144 -6.85 7.80 8.65
N ARG A 145 -7.39 8.59 9.57
CA ARG A 145 -8.56 8.20 10.38
C ARG A 145 -9.78 7.93 9.51
N HIS A 146 -10.03 8.77 8.50
CA HIS A 146 -11.13 8.60 7.56
C HIS A 146 -11.02 7.29 6.80
N TRP A 147 -9.89 7.03 6.14
CA TRP A 147 -9.70 5.78 5.41
C TRP A 147 -9.67 4.54 6.31
N SER A 148 -9.14 4.66 7.54
CA SER A 148 -9.19 3.60 8.54
C SER A 148 -10.62 3.33 9.03
N ALA A 149 -11.48 4.34 9.12
CA ALA A 149 -12.91 4.17 9.43
C ALA A 149 -13.65 3.48 8.28
N LEU A 150 -13.38 3.90 7.03
CA LEU A 150 -13.94 3.24 5.84
C LEU A 150 -13.55 1.77 5.76
N GLU A 151 -12.30 1.43 6.09
CA GLU A 151 -11.84 0.03 6.04
C GLU A 151 -12.50 -0.85 7.09
N LYS A 152 -12.79 -0.28 8.27
CA LYS A 152 -13.49 -0.98 9.35
C LYS A 152 -15.00 -1.05 9.13
N CYS A 153 -15.53 -0.37 8.11
CA CYS A 153 -16.94 -0.42 7.81
C CYS A 153 -17.34 -1.83 7.37
N HIS A 154 -18.43 -2.34 7.93
CA HIS A 154 -18.98 -3.65 7.61
C HIS A 154 -19.49 -3.74 6.15
N THR A 155 -19.58 -2.61 5.45
CA THR A 155 -19.93 -2.51 4.02
C THR A 155 -18.69 -2.46 3.11
N LYS A 156 -17.50 -2.88 3.58
CA LYS A 156 -16.31 -2.98 2.73
C LYS A 156 -16.47 -4.14 1.74
N LEU A 157 -16.36 -3.82 0.45
CA LEU A 157 -16.30 -4.80 -0.63
C LEU A 157 -15.00 -5.60 -0.57
N ARG A 158 -15.06 -6.86 -0.98
CA ARG A 158 -13.90 -7.74 -1.15
C ARG A 158 -13.35 -7.61 -2.56
N GLU A 159 -12.09 -7.98 -2.73
CA GLU A 159 -11.37 -7.71 -3.98
C GLU A 159 -11.86 -8.55 -5.16
N TRP A 160 -12.60 -9.62 -4.85
CA TRP A 160 -13.31 -10.43 -5.82
C TRP A 160 -14.75 -9.96 -6.11
N ASP A 161 -15.24 -8.91 -5.45
CA ASP A 161 -16.55 -8.31 -5.76
C ASP A 161 -16.44 -7.39 -7.00
N PRO A 162 -17.35 -7.48 -7.99
CA PRO A 162 -17.28 -6.64 -9.19
C PRO A 162 -17.31 -5.13 -8.90
N LYS A 163 -18.04 -4.72 -7.86
CA LYS A 163 -18.15 -3.31 -7.45
C LYS A 163 -16.87 -2.77 -6.80
N TYR A 164 -15.91 -3.63 -6.46
CA TYR A 164 -14.67 -3.23 -5.79
C TYR A 164 -13.84 -2.24 -6.61
N ALA A 165 -13.86 -2.41 -7.93
CA ALA A 165 -13.15 -1.57 -8.88
C ALA A 165 -13.91 -0.31 -9.29
N THR A 166 -15.23 -0.27 -9.10
CA THR A 166 -16.10 0.77 -9.67
C THR A 166 -16.80 1.64 -8.62
N GLN A 167 -16.96 1.17 -7.38
CA GLN A 167 -17.61 1.93 -6.32
C GLN A 167 -16.64 2.95 -5.71
N PRO A 168 -16.89 4.26 -5.86
CA PRO A 168 -16.05 5.28 -5.24
C PRO A 168 -16.27 5.34 -3.74
N GLN A 169 -15.22 5.72 -3.03
CA GLN A 169 -15.23 5.98 -1.60
C GLN A 169 -15.59 7.45 -1.34
N PRO A 170 -16.30 7.76 -0.23
CA PRO A 170 -16.60 9.14 0.11
C PRO A 170 -15.29 9.92 0.40
N PRO A 171 -15.18 11.18 -0.04
CA PRO A 171 -14.04 12.04 0.27
C PRO A 171 -14.01 12.40 1.76
N LEU A 172 -12.87 12.86 2.28
CA LEU A 172 -12.79 13.38 3.65
C LEU A 172 -13.55 14.70 3.77
N LEU A 173 -13.40 15.58 2.78
CA LEU A 173 -14.00 16.91 2.75
C LEU A 173 -15.27 16.89 1.92
N GLU A 174 -16.32 16.28 2.48
CA GLU A 174 -17.65 16.26 1.86
C GLU A 174 -18.20 17.68 1.67
N GLY A 175 -18.84 17.93 0.53
CA GLY A 175 -19.39 19.25 0.16
C GLY A 175 -18.39 20.24 -0.44
N GLN A 176 -17.08 19.97 -0.41
CA GLN A 176 -16.10 20.77 -1.17
C GLN A 176 -16.01 20.30 -2.62
N GLU A 177 -15.70 21.21 -3.54
CA GLU A 177 -15.40 20.83 -4.93
C GLU A 177 -14.15 19.95 -4.98
N ALA A 178 -14.14 19.02 -5.94
CA ALA A 178 -12.97 18.17 -6.15
C ALA A 178 -11.80 19.06 -6.55
N TYR A 179 -10.66 18.88 -5.89
CA TYR A 179 -9.45 19.59 -6.24
C TYR A 179 -8.76 18.89 -7.41
N ASP A 180 -8.76 19.55 -8.57
CA ASP A 180 -8.05 19.08 -9.75
C ASP A 180 -6.53 19.28 -9.56
N LEU A 181 -5.79 18.17 -9.53
CA LEU A 181 -4.35 18.21 -9.38
C LEU A 181 -3.69 18.55 -10.72
N GLU A 182 -3.29 19.80 -10.87
CA GLU A 182 -2.49 20.23 -12.01
C GLU A 182 -1.02 19.83 -11.82
N LEU A 183 -0.62 18.77 -12.52
CA LEU A 183 0.79 18.39 -12.67
C LEU A 183 1.42 19.19 -13.81
N ASN A 184 2.65 19.68 -13.61
CA ASN A 184 3.40 20.26 -14.72
C ASN A 184 3.86 19.16 -15.71
N ASP A 185 4.29 19.56 -16.91
CA ASP A 185 4.65 18.61 -17.98
C ASP A 185 5.73 17.60 -17.56
N GLU A 186 6.71 18.03 -16.78
CA GLU A 186 7.78 17.16 -16.26
C GLU A 186 7.23 16.13 -15.26
N GLN A 187 6.37 16.57 -14.34
CA GLN A 187 5.71 15.72 -13.34
C GLN A 187 4.75 14.73 -14.00
N ALA A 188 3.96 15.18 -14.97
CA ALA A 188 3.03 14.34 -15.73
C ALA A 188 3.78 13.26 -16.52
N THR A 189 4.86 13.64 -17.21
CA THR A 189 5.72 12.70 -17.95
C THR A 189 6.36 11.67 -17.01
N HIS A 190 6.85 12.13 -15.86
CA HIS A 190 7.43 11.24 -14.85
C HIS A 190 6.40 10.25 -14.29
N ALA A 191 5.22 10.74 -13.92
CA ALA A 191 4.10 9.93 -13.43
C ALA A 191 3.71 8.85 -14.45
N GLU A 192 3.60 9.22 -15.74
CA GLU A 192 3.24 8.28 -16.81
C GLU A 192 4.30 7.18 -17.00
N ILE A 193 5.59 7.53 -17.00
CA ILE A 193 6.67 6.54 -17.13
C ILE A 193 6.61 5.55 -15.97
N GLU A 194 6.53 6.04 -14.73
CA GLU A 194 6.45 5.17 -13.55
C GLU A 194 5.19 4.30 -13.54
N TYR A 195 4.04 4.87 -13.94
CA TYR A 195 2.79 4.14 -14.05
C TYR A 195 2.90 3.00 -15.07
N ARG A 196 3.41 3.26 -16.28
CA ARG A 196 3.59 2.24 -17.32
C ARG A 196 4.53 1.13 -16.85
N GLU A 197 5.64 1.48 -16.20
CA GLU A 197 6.57 0.49 -15.65
C GLU A 197 5.94 -0.39 -14.57
N TRP A 198 5.16 0.22 -13.67
CA TRP A 198 4.42 -0.51 -12.64
C TRP A 198 3.34 -1.40 -13.25
N ARG A 199 2.55 -0.87 -14.18
CA ARG A 199 1.44 -1.57 -14.85
C ARG A 199 1.94 -2.82 -15.56
N SER A 200 3.06 -2.71 -16.28
CA SER A 200 3.72 -3.84 -16.95
C SER A 200 4.14 -4.95 -15.97
N ASP A 201 4.82 -4.63 -14.87
CA ASP A 201 5.20 -5.66 -13.88
C ASP A 201 3.98 -6.27 -13.18
N ARG A 202 2.99 -5.44 -12.85
CA ARG A 202 1.76 -5.86 -12.19
C ARG A 202 0.96 -6.82 -13.06
N ASP A 203 0.75 -6.51 -14.34
CA ASP A 203 -0.01 -7.36 -15.26
C ASP A 203 0.72 -8.66 -15.59
N ARG A 204 2.06 -8.62 -15.71
CA ARG A 204 2.87 -9.84 -15.80
C ARG A 204 2.65 -10.75 -14.60
N LYS A 205 2.70 -10.22 -13.37
CA LYS A 205 2.45 -10.99 -12.15
C LYS A 205 1.02 -11.54 -12.07
N VAL A 206 0.03 -10.72 -12.40
CA VAL A 206 -1.37 -11.16 -12.41
C VAL A 206 -1.61 -12.28 -13.43
N SER A 207 -1.00 -12.22 -14.60
CA SER A 207 -1.12 -13.29 -15.60
C SER A 207 -0.68 -14.66 -15.07
N TYR A 208 0.39 -14.69 -14.28
CA TYR A 208 0.86 -15.90 -13.61
C TYR A 208 -0.09 -16.36 -12.50
N LEU A 209 -0.46 -15.44 -11.61
CA LEU A 209 -1.25 -15.72 -10.40
C LEU A 209 -2.71 -16.09 -10.69
N LYS A 210 -3.19 -15.82 -11.91
CA LYS A 210 -4.47 -16.34 -12.39
C LYS A 210 -4.41 -17.82 -12.74
N LEU A 211 -3.34 -18.24 -13.41
CA LEU A 211 -3.11 -19.63 -13.81
C LEU A 211 -2.62 -20.48 -12.64
N ASN A 212 -1.93 -19.85 -11.70
CA ASN A 212 -1.36 -20.48 -10.50
C ASN A 212 -1.83 -19.70 -9.25
N PRO A 213 -3.12 -19.79 -8.88
CA PRO A 213 -3.63 -19.09 -7.72
C PRO A 213 -2.92 -19.59 -6.45
N PRO A 214 -2.30 -18.70 -5.66
CA PRO A 214 -1.62 -19.13 -4.43
C PRO A 214 -2.65 -19.54 -3.38
N GLU A 215 -2.20 -20.19 -2.32
CA GLU A 215 -3.04 -20.38 -1.13
C GLU A 215 -3.15 -19.07 -0.33
N PRO A 216 -4.29 -18.80 0.33
CA PRO A 216 -4.40 -17.72 1.30
C PRO A 216 -3.36 -17.87 2.42
N SER A 217 -2.75 -16.77 2.82
CA SER A 217 -1.71 -16.72 3.86
C SER A 217 -2.28 -16.94 5.26
N ALA A 218 -3.56 -16.61 5.45
CA ALA A 218 -4.30 -16.82 6.68
C ALA A 218 -5.81 -16.84 6.42
N PHE A 219 -6.57 -17.20 7.45
CA PHE A 219 -8.02 -17.05 7.48
C PHE A 219 -8.44 -16.28 8.72
N VAL A 220 -9.43 -15.41 8.58
CA VAL A 220 -10.03 -14.66 9.70
C VAL A 220 -11.50 -15.08 9.86
N PRO A 221 -11.93 -15.45 11.07
CA PRO A 221 -13.34 -15.79 11.30
C PRO A 221 -14.22 -14.53 11.23
N VAL A 222 -15.27 -14.60 10.42
CA VAL A 222 -16.22 -13.50 10.16
C VAL A 222 -17.66 -13.95 10.35
N GLU A 223 -18.51 -13.00 10.75
CA GLU A 223 -19.96 -13.18 10.89
C GLU A 223 -20.69 -12.64 9.65
N ARG A 224 -21.98 -12.99 9.49
CA ARG A 224 -22.77 -12.55 8.32
C ARG A 224 -22.79 -11.02 8.19
N ARG A 225 -22.84 -10.30 9.31
CA ARG A 225 -22.85 -8.83 9.36
C ARG A 225 -21.57 -8.19 8.82
N ASP A 226 -20.44 -8.92 8.81
CA ASP A 226 -19.14 -8.42 8.36
C ASP A 226 -18.94 -8.54 6.83
N ILE A 227 -19.92 -9.12 6.14
CA ILE A 227 -19.89 -9.40 4.70
C ILE A 227 -21.04 -8.64 4.04
N GLN A 228 -20.71 -7.86 3.01
CA GLN A 228 -21.70 -7.00 2.37
C GLN A 228 -22.69 -7.76 1.48
N THR A 229 -22.24 -8.79 0.75
CA THR A 229 -23.03 -9.48 -0.26
C THR A 229 -23.31 -10.93 0.14
N ASP A 230 -24.50 -11.45 -0.17
CA ASP A 230 -24.84 -12.86 0.07
C ASP A 230 -23.96 -13.78 -0.78
N GLU A 231 -23.61 -13.36 -1.99
CA GLU A 231 -22.71 -14.09 -2.87
C GLU A 231 -21.34 -14.30 -2.20
N THR A 232 -20.76 -13.24 -1.63
CA THR A 232 -19.49 -13.35 -0.91
C THR A 232 -19.66 -14.15 0.38
N TRP A 233 -20.77 -14.04 1.10
CA TRP A 233 -20.99 -14.87 2.28
C TRP A 233 -21.02 -16.35 1.93
N ASN A 234 -21.76 -16.71 0.88
CA ASN A 234 -22.06 -18.09 0.52
C ASN A 234 -20.84 -18.88 0.02
N ILE A 235 -19.84 -18.20 -0.53
CA ILE A 235 -18.60 -18.84 -0.99
C ILE A 235 -17.59 -19.10 0.12
N LEU A 236 -17.70 -18.43 1.29
CA LEU A 236 -16.74 -18.62 2.37
C LEU A 236 -16.92 -19.99 3.05
N PRO A 237 -15.83 -20.71 3.38
CA PRO A 237 -15.89 -21.94 4.15
C PRO A 237 -16.45 -21.69 5.54
N THR A 238 -17.14 -22.68 6.11
CA THR A 238 -17.56 -22.64 7.51
C THR A 238 -16.36 -22.79 8.45
N SER A 239 -16.37 -22.05 9.55
CA SER A 239 -15.37 -22.24 10.60
C SER A 239 -15.72 -23.47 11.44
N LYS A 240 -14.72 -24.33 11.69
CA LYS A 240 -14.85 -25.46 12.61
C LYS A 240 -14.61 -25.07 14.08
N GLY A 241 -13.90 -23.96 14.32
CA GLY A 241 -13.54 -23.47 15.65
C GLY A 241 -14.46 -22.38 16.20
N HIS A 242 -15.25 -21.75 15.34
CA HIS A 242 -16.14 -20.64 15.71
C HIS A 242 -17.56 -20.87 15.19
N TYR A 243 -18.46 -21.24 16.09
CA TYR A 243 -19.86 -21.51 15.76
C TYR A 243 -20.52 -20.31 15.07
N GLY A 244 -21.24 -20.57 13.99
CA GLY A 244 -21.94 -19.55 13.20
C GLY A 244 -21.04 -18.63 12.37
N LYS A 245 -19.71 -18.81 12.38
CA LYS A 245 -18.77 -18.00 11.60
C LYS A 245 -18.30 -18.71 10.32
N ARG A 246 -17.89 -17.90 9.35
CA ARG A 246 -17.20 -18.34 8.14
C ARG A 246 -15.77 -17.83 8.11
N LEU A 247 -14.92 -18.43 7.27
CA LEU A 247 -13.50 -18.12 7.18
C LEU A 247 -13.23 -17.22 5.97
N LEU A 248 -12.86 -15.96 6.24
CA LEU A 248 -12.45 -15.01 5.22
C LEU A 248 -10.96 -15.21 4.89
N PRO A 249 -10.57 -15.44 3.63
CA PRO A 249 -9.17 -15.59 3.25
C PRO A 249 -8.43 -14.25 3.32
N VAL A 250 -7.20 -14.29 3.82
CA VAL A 250 -6.24 -13.19 3.78
C VAL A 250 -5.14 -13.56 2.81
N TRP A 251 -4.89 -12.71 1.82
CA TRP A 251 -3.96 -12.99 0.74
C TRP A 251 -2.68 -12.17 0.89
N THR A 252 -1.53 -12.79 0.58
CA THR A 252 -0.26 -12.07 0.45
C THR A 252 -0.38 -11.04 -0.69
N PRO A 253 0.00 -9.76 -0.47
CA PRO A 253 -0.02 -8.74 -1.51
C PRO A 253 0.82 -9.11 -2.74
N ILE A 254 0.42 -8.64 -3.93
CA ILE A 254 1.08 -8.98 -5.21
C ILE A 254 2.59 -8.67 -5.23
N LEU A 255 3.02 -7.64 -4.49
CA LEU A 255 4.43 -7.27 -4.40
C LEU A 255 5.29 -8.36 -3.76
N PHE A 256 4.71 -9.17 -2.86
CA PHE A 256 5.38 -10.24 -2.13
C PHE A 256 5.10 -11.63 -2.70
N GLN A 257 4.38 -11.72 -3.81
CA GLN A 257 4.12 -12.99 -4.48
C GLN A 257 5.36 -13.45 -5.25
N GLU A 258 5.67 -14.73 -5.12
CA GLU A 258 6.76 -15.37 -5.86
C GLU A 258 6.28 -15.68 -7.28
N VAL A 259 6.67 -14.83 -8.23
CA VAL A 259 6.41 -15.00 -9.66
C VAL A 259 7.74 -15.20 -10.38
N PRO A 260 7.90 -16.25 -11.19
CA PRO A 260 9.12 -16.46 -11.97
C PRO A 260 9.50 -15.19 -12.75
N LEU A 261 10.77 -14.81 -12.69
CA LEU A 261 11.26 -13.57 -13.32
C LEU A 261 11.20 -13.63 -14.85
N ASP A 262 11.32 -14.84 -15.38
CA ASP A 262 11.20 -15.25 -16.77
C ASP A 262 9.77 -15.57 -17.18
N TRP A 263 8.79 -15.45 -16.28
CA TRP A 263 7.39 -15.62 -16.65
C TRP A 263 6.98 -14.54 -17.65
N GLU A 264 6.57 -14.99 -18.83
CA GLU A 264 5.99 -14.19 -19.89
C GLU A 264 4.49 -14.48 -19.97
N ASN A 265 3.69 -13.43 -20.09
CA ASN A 265 2.25 -13.59 -20.24
C ASN A 265 1.98 -14.30 -21.58
N PRO A 266 1.36 -15.51 -21.58
CA PRO A 266 1.14 -16.25 -22.81
C PRO A 266 0.15 -15.58 -23.79
N GLN A 267 -0.52 -14.51 -23.36
CA GLN A 267 -1.56 -13.79 -24.12
C GLN A 267 -1.25 -12.29 -24.28
N GLY A 268 -0.06 -11.81 -23.88
CA GLY A 268 0.23 -10.37 -23.80
C GLY A 268 1.50 -9.93 -24.54
N PRO A 269 1.51 -8.71 -25.14
CA PRO A 269 2.70 -8.12 -25.76
C PRO A 269 3.66 -7.43 -24.77
N LEU A 270 3.44 -7.55 -23.45
CA LEU A 270 4.02 -6.66 -22.44
C LEU A 270 5.42 -7.11 -21.97
N LEU A 271 6.44 -6.77 -22.77
CA LEU A 271 7.83 -6.85 -22.35
C LEU A 271 8.24 -5.55 -21.64
N SER A 272 8.50 -5.62 -20.33
CA SER A 272 9.29 -4.59 -19.67
C SER A 272 10.67 -4.53 -20.31
N THR A 273 10.99 -3.40 -20.93
CA THR A 273 12.25 -3.24 -21.66
C THR A 273 13.44 -3.26 -20.70
N ARG A 274 14.60 -3.74 -21.15
CA ARG A 274 15.84 -3.69 -20.34
C ARG A 274 16.21 -2.26 -19.92
N ALA A 275 15.78 -1.26 -20.70
CA ALA A 275 15.97 0.16 -20.41
C ALA A 275 15.10 0.64 -19.24
N GLU A 276 13.82 0.26 -19.19
CA GLU A 276 12.93 0.50 -18.04
C GLU A 276 13.49 -0.13 -16.76
N ARG A 277 13.94 -1.39 -16.82
CA ARG A 277 14.56 -2.05 -15.65
C ARG A 277 15.79 -1.29 -15.14
N ARG A 278 16.62 -0.75 -16.04
CA ARG A 278 17.79 0.08 -15.66
C ARG A 278 17.39 1.44 -15.08
N ARG A 279 16.34 2.08 -15.61
CA ARG A 279 15.80 3.34 -15.06
C ARG A 279 15.29 3.15 -13.64
N ARG A 280 14.56 2.06 -13.38
CA ARG A 280 14.12 1.64 -12.04
C ARG A 280 15.26 1.53 -11.03
N ASP A 281 16.41 1.01 -11.45
CA ASP A 281 17.59 0.88 -10.59
C ASP A 281 18.27 2.24 -10.32
N GLN A 282 18.25 3.15 -11.29
CA GLN A 282 18.78 4.52 -11.10
C GLN A 282 17.90 5.34 -10.15
N PHE A 283 16.57 5.24 -10.28
CA PHE A 283 15.62 5.88 -9.37
C PHE A 283 15.82 5.39 -7.93
N ARG A 284 15.91 4.06 -7.73
CA ARG A 284 16.21 3.43 -6.43
C ARG A 284 17.51 3.95 -5.81
N ARG A 285 18.54 4.25 -6.61
CA ARG A 285 19.80 4.84 -6.11
C ARG A 285 19.63 6.28 -5.63
N ARG A 286 18.83 7.11 -6.33
CA ARG A 286 18.55 8.49 -5.91
C ARG A 286 17.74 8.55 -4.62
N GLU A 287 16.74 7.67 -4.47
CA GLU A 287 15.98 7.52 -3.22
C GLU A 287 16.90 7.24 -2.01
N ASN A 288 17.95 6.43 -2.18
CA ASN A 288 18.85 6.05 -1.08
C ASN A 288 19.62 7.24 -0.48
N ASN A 289 20.14 8.16 -1.31
CA ASN A 289 20.87 9.33 -0.81
C ASN A 289 19.96 10.27 0.02
N ARG A 290 18.70 10.45 -0.42
CA ARG A 290 17.73 11.26 0.32
C ARG A 290 17.30 10.58 1.61
N ARG A 291 17.15 9.25 1.60
CA ARG A 291 16.84 8.47 2.82
C ARG A 291 17.89 8.67 3.90
N GLU A 292 19.18 8.59 3.55
CA GLU A 292 20.27 8.81 4.51
C GLU A 292 20.19 10.20 5.16
N LYS A 293 20.00 11.25 4.34
CA LYS A 293 19.81 12.63 4.85
C LYS A 293 18.64 12.73 5.82
N LYS A 294 17.51 12.10 5.50
CA LYS A 294 16.33 12.06 6.38
C LYS A 294 16.58 11.33 7.68
N TYR A 295 17.32 10.22 7.66
CA TYR A 295 17.66 9.49 8.86
C TYR A 295 18.57 10.31 9.79
N GLU A 296 19.59 10.97 9.24
CA GLU A 296 20.47 11.84 10.02
C GLU A 296 19.71 13.04 10.59
N PHE A 297 18.86 13.68 9.79
CA PHE A 297 18.03 14.79 10.28
C PHE A 297 17.05 14.36 11.38
N GLN A 298 16.39 13.20 11.22
CA GLN A 298 15.51 12.66 12.25
C GLN A 298 16.26 12.35 13.56
N LYS A 299 17.52 11.92 13.47
CA LYS A 299 18.37 11.69 14.64
C LYS A 299 18.70 13.01 15.34
N GLN A 300 19.00 14.06 14.60
CA GLN A 300 19.23 15.41 15.15
C GLN A 300 17.98 15.95 15.86
N LEU A 301 16.80 15.85 15.23
CA LEU A 301 15.54 16.26 15.84
C LEU A 301 15.25 15.52 17.16
N ARG A 302 15.57 14.22 17.24
CA ARG A 302 15.42 13.44 18.47
C ARG A 302 16.36 13.91 19.58
N GLN A 303 17.58 14.30 19.24
CA GLN A 303 18.55 14.83 20.21
C GLN A 303 18.08 16.18 20.76
N GLN A 304 17.65 17.09 19.88
CA GLN A 304 17.10 18.41 20.28
C GLN A 304 15.90 18.27 21.22
N MET A 305 14.97 17.35 20.93
CA MET A 305 13.83 17.06 21.80
C MET A 305 14.19 16.39 23.14
N SER A 306 15.37 15.78 23.25
CA SER A 306 15.82 15.18 24.52
C SER A 306 16.54 16.16 25.43
N GLU A 307 17.04 17.26 24.86
CA GLU A 307 17.75 18.32 25.57
C GLU A 307 16.82 19.47 26.02
N ALA A 308 15.61 19.55 25.46
CA ALA A 308 14.54 20.49 25.82
C ALA A 308 13.55 19.90 26.83
#